data_AF-A0A5A9FFV7-F1
#
_entry.id   AF-A0A5A9FFV7-F1
#
_cell.length_a   1.000
_cell.length_b   1.000
_cell.length_c   1.000
_cell.angle_alpha   90.00
_cell.angle_beta   90.00
_cell.angle_gamma   90.00
#
_symmetry.space_group_name_H-M   'P 1'
#
loop_
_entity.id
_entity.type
_entity.pdbx_description
1 polymer ?
#
loop_
_entity_poly.entity_id
_entity_poly.type
_entity_poly.pdbx_seq_one_letter_code
_entity_poly.pdbx_strand_id
1 'polypeptide(L)'
;MAFWPTKYDDSRRRRTPPVPAQTPVRPSPSADPAAPAPGAPDSRPPRGMAEARTTLRLAQLLRGSITPLRGDAVLELLEPHRPRLVPKPINPLPGLVGQPPGRLMEALLRPIGQIITDVLLPGVRDHLIDRLVTGRTDHEASLPGAVDLAEAMRTLVSRMRGGGKGHLQAVIAAIEADARTTADRLTKDTRPVDVGGIDQLARALLRFEVRRMVLEALGGGSALQDVVYQARRLARYSLRRATEAIEGFVADRGLKTLHASLATLAQADGLIVIALRNLDDQEETKEESGPFVEPADRKAMNDWLSAAWRLSDTLFDLIGKAAAGGELDDLLFAALLRQLRSLHHFCADLSHAGRPAAVDTLKQRLVDRCDALARLTGERLVEALLAKPADPALARRLMARGRLLAQLLYDMNRDEAVEELALRIVVAAEALGEGR
;
A
#
# COMPACT_ATOMS: atom_id res chain seq x y z
N MET A 1 -32.05 20.46 -13.04
CA MET A 1 -30.78 20.21 -12.30
C MET A 1 -31.04 19.13 -11.28
N ALA A 2 -30.70 17.88 -11.61
CA ALA A 2 -30.96 16.72 -10.75
C ALA A 2 -29.69 16.38 -9.96
N PHE A 3 -29.83 16.33 -8.63
CA PHE A 3 -28.77 16.10 -7.67
C PHE A 3 -28.51 14.59 -7.56
N TRP A 4 -27.34 14.12 -8.01
CA TRP A 4 -26.91 12.73 -7.89
C TRP A 4 -26.37 12.44 -6.47
N PRO A 5 -26.78 11.36 -5.78
CA PRO A 5 -26.20 10.98 -4.51
C PRO A 5 -24.86 10.26 -4.75
N THR A 6 -23.75 10.98 -4.58
CA THR A 6 -22.41 10.38 -4.47
C THR A 6 -22.16 9.85 -3.05
N LYS A 7 -21.54 8.67 -2.98
CA LYS A 7 -21.03 7.93 -1.81
C LYS A 7 -21.99 6.91 -1.20
N TYR A 8 -21.87 5.67 -1.67
CA TYR A 8 -22.24 4.47 -0.92
C TYR A 8 -21.19 4.24 0.19
N ASP A 9 -21.63 4.29 1.43
CA ASP A 9 -20.86 4.01 2.65
C ASP A 9 -21.09 2.55 3.06
N ASP A 10 -20.11 1.68 2.82
CA ASP A 10 -20.21 0.24 3.04
C ASP A 10 -19.85 -0.18 4.49
N SER A 11 -19.82 0.77 5.44
CA SER A 11 -19.35 0.53 6.82
C SER A 11 -20.38 -0.09 7.78
N ARG A 12 -21.60 -0.42 7.34
CA ARG A 12 -22.71 -0.81 8.24
C ARG A 12 -23.30 -2.21 8.06
N ARG A 13 -22.51 -3.24 7.76
CA ARG A 13 -22.96 -4.65 7.96
C ARG A 13 -21.82 -5.58 8.41
N ARG A 14 -21.35 -5.42 9.65
CA ARG A 14 -20.79 -6.54 10.44
C ARG A 14 -21.69 -6.80 11.64
N ARG A 15 -22.68 -7.67 11.45
CA ARG A 15 -23.37 -8.32 12.58
C ARG A 15 -22.44 -9.39 13.12
N THR A 16 -21.97 -9.20 14.34
CA THR A 16 -21.27 -10.20 15.14
C THR A 16 -22.20 -11.39 15.41
N PRO A 17 -21.84 -12.63 15.06
CA PRO A 17 -22.58 -13.82 15.51
C PRO A 17 -22.32 -14.07 17.01
N PRO A 18 -23.28 -14.61 17.77
CA PRO A 18 -23.10 -14.89 19.19
C PRO A 18 -22.12 -16.05 19.41
N VAL A 19 -21.21 -15.87 20.36
CA VAL A 19 -20.21 -16.84 20.80
C VAL A 19 -20.90 -17.98 21.58
N PRO A 20 -20.74 -19.26 21.21
CA PRO A 20 -21.22 -20.36 22.04
C PRO A 20 -20.36 -20.52 23.30
N ALA A 21 -21.03 -20.74 24.44
CA ALA A 21 -20.44 -20.87 25.76
C ALA A 21 -19.43 -22.04 25.83
N GLN A 22 -18.24 -21.77 26.35
CA GLN A 22 -17.19 -22.76 26.60
C GLN A 22 -17.48 -23.52 27.90
N THR A 23 -17.62 -24.83 27.81
CA THR A 23 -17.57 -25.76 28.93
C THR A 23 -16.14 -25.86 29.48
N PRO A 24 -15.93 -25.86 30.82
CA PRO A 24 -14.60 -25.86 31.40
C PRO A 24 -13.96 -27.26 31.33
N VAL A 25 -12.89 -27.39 30.55
CA VAL A 25 -12.02 -28.58 30.55
C VAL A 25 -10.85 -28.36 31.51
N ARG A 26 -10.65 -29.36 32.39
CA ARG A 26 -9.66 -29.45 33.48
C ARG A 26 -8.21 -29.34 32.97
N PRO A 27 -7.26 -28.74 33.73
CA PRO A 27 -5.89 -28.58 33.26
C PRO A 27 -5.07 -29.85 33.47
N SER A 28 -4.28 -30.22 32.45
CA SER A 28 -3.16 -31.17 32.54
C SER A 28 -1.88 -30.47 32.09
N PRO A 29 -0.70 -30.91 32.58
CA PRO A 29 0.42 -30.02 32.87
C PRO A 29 1.38 -29.81 31.68
N SER A 30 1.93 -28.59 31.64
CA SER A 30 3.22 -28.13 31.08
C SER A 30 3.93 -29.06 30.10
N ALA A 31 3.80 -28.77 28.81
CA ALA A 31 4.78 -29.11 27.79
C ALA A 31 5.70 -27.91 27.54
N ASP A 32 7.00 -28.18 27.43
CA ASP A 32 8.08 -27.24 27.16
C ASP A 32 7.80 -26.29 25.97
N PRO A 33 8.38 -25.08 25.95
CA PRO A 33 8.06 -24.07 24.94
C PRO A 33 8.56 -24.52 23.56
N ALA A 34 7.60 -24.91 22.71
CA ALA A 34 7.83 -25.10 21.29
C ALA A 34 8.37 -23.80 20.66
N ALA A 35 9.43 -23.94 19.87
CA ALA A 35 9.97 -22.85 19.06
C ALA A 35 8.85 -22.27 18.17
N PRO A 36 8.69 -20.92 18.12
CA PRO A 36 7.59 -20.32 17.40
C PRO A 36 7.75 -20.54 15.89
N ALA A 37 6.68 -20.99 15.24
CA ALA A 37 6.58 -21.06 13.79
C ALA A 37 6.67 -19.63 13.20
N PRO A 38 7.59 -19.35 12.26
CA PRO A 38 7.79 -18.01 11.73
C PRO A 38 6.70 -17.67 10.70
N GLY A 39 5.72 -16.87 11.10
CA GLY A 39 4.64 -16.42 10.22
C GLY A 39 3.43 -15.84 10.94
N ALA A 40 3.24 -16.18 12.22
CA ALA A 40 2.30 -15.46 13.07
C ALA A 40 2.93 -14.14 13.56
N PRO A 41 2.19 -13.00 13.55
CA PRO A 41 2.67 -11.79 14.21
C PRO A 41 2.94 -12.14 15.68
N ASP A 42 4.18 -11.93 16.12
CA ASP A 42 4.56 -12.18 17.51
C ASP A 42 3.76 -11.22 18.39
N SER A 43 2.93 -11.78 19.29
CA SER A 43 1.93 -11.05 20.08
C SER A 43 2.53 -10.25 21.22
N ARG A 44 3.85 -10.29 21.39
CA ARG A 44 4.57 -9.50 22.40
C ARG A 44 4.57 -8.02 22.00
N PRO A 45 4.35 -7.10 22.95
CA PRO A 45 4.41 -5.67 22.66
C PRO A 45 5.82 -5.29 22.17
N PRO A 46 5.94 -4.32 21.25
CA PRO A 46 7.22 -3.82 20.78
C PRO A 46 8.01 -3.25 21.96
N ARG A 47 9.29 -3.61 22.04
CA ARG A 47 10.18 -3.09 23.09
C ARG A 47 10.51 -1.61 22.83
N GLY A 48 10.95 -0.90 23.87
CA GLY A 48 11.53 0.44 23.72
C GLY A 48 10.55 1.57 23.39
N MET A 49 9.24 1.37 23.60
CA MET A 49 8.22 2.34 23.19
C MET A 49 8.30 3.66 23.98
N ALA A 50 8.54 3.59 25.29
CA ALA A 50 8.67 4.78 26.13
C ALA A 50 9.90 5.59 25.73
N GLU A 51 10.99 4.90 25.44
CA GLU A 51 12.27 5.42 24.97
C GLU A 51 12.10 6.05 23.58
N ALA A 52 11.34 5.43 22.67
CA ALA A 52 11.04 5.97 21.35
C ALA A 52 10.29 7.31 21.41
N ARG A 53 9.24 7.40 22.22
CA ARG A 53 8.50 8.66 22.44
C ARG A 53 9.38 9.75 23.02
N THR A 54 10.18 9.38 24.02
CA THR A 54 11.09 10.29 24.71
C THR A 54 12.17 10.80 23.76
N THR A 55 12.72 9.93 22.91
CA THR A 55 13.74 10.25 21.91
C THR A 55 13.23 11.25 20.88
N LEU A 56 12.01 11.06 20.36
CA LEU A 56 11.42 12.02 19.41
C LEU A 56 11.25 13.40 20.05
N ARG A 57 10.68 13.45 21.26
CA ARG A 57 10.49 14.71 22.01
C ARG A 57 11.83 15.37 22.35
N LEU A 58 12.83 14.58 22.74
CA LEU A 58 14.17 15.08 23.03
C LEU A 58 14.82 15.69 21.78
N ALA A 59 14.74 15.01 20.62
CA ALA A 59 15.27 15.54 19.37
C ALA A 59 14.57 16.86 18.95
N GLN A 60 13.27 16.99 19.21
CA GLN A 60 12.51 18.22 18.99
C GLN A 60 12.95 19.35 19.95
N LEU A 61 13.12 19.06 21.24
CA LEU A 61 13.59 20.05 22.23
C LEU A 61 15.00 20.55 21.96
N LEU A 62 15.88 19.66 21.47
CA LEU A 62 17.25 19.98 21.08
C LEU A 62 17.34 20.66 19.70
N ARG A 63 16.21 20.90 19.02
CA ARG A 63 16.14 21.65 17.76
C ARG A 63 16.10 23.16 18.05
N GLY A 64 16.99 23.92 17.43
CA GLY A 64 17.07 25.38 17.54
C GLY A 64 17.93 25.89 18.72
N SER A 65 17.68 27.12 19.16
CA SER A 65 18.44 27.79 20.23
C SER A 65 18.14 27.19 21.60
N ILE A 66 19.18 26.92 22.38
CA ILE A 66 19.05 26.38 23.73
C ILE A 66 18.96 27.53 24.73
N THR A 67 17.95 27.45 25.59
CA THR A 67 17.72 28.38 26.71
C THR A 67 17.72 27.61 28.02
N PRO A 68 17.95 28.27 29.17
CA PRO A 68 17.87 27.62 30.49
C PRO A 68 16.55 26.85 30.70
N LEU A 69 15.41 27.44 30.35
CA LEU A 69 14.07 26.82 30.43
C LEU A 69 13.97 25.53 29.59
N ARG A 70 14.56 25.52 28.38
CA ARG A 70 14.60 24.30 27.55
C ARG A 70 15.51 23.23 28.16
N GLY A 71 16.58 23.63 28.85
CA GLY A 71 17.42 22.70 29.61
C GLY A 71 16.64 22.01 30.72
N ASP A 72 15.85 22.75 31.49
CA ASP A 72 15.01 22.16 32.54
C ASP A 72 14.01 21.16 31.97
N ALA A 73 13.34 21.50 30.86
CA ALA A 73 12.42 20.60 30.17
C ALA A 73 13.11 19.32 29.65
N VAL A 74 14.36 19.42 29.19
CA VAL A 74 15.16 18.26 28.77
C VAL A 74 15.48 17.35 29.96
N LEU A 75 15.87 17.92 31.10
CA LEU A 75 16.18 17.13 32.30
C LEU A 75 14.93 16.46 32.89
N GLU A 76 13.80 17.18 32.91
CA GLU A 76 12.51 16.65 33.34
C GLU A 76 12.05 15.48 32.46
N LEU A 77 12.21 15.62 31.13
CA LEU A 77 11.88 14.57 30.17
C LEU A 77 12.71 13.29 30.37
N LEU A 78 13.96 13.42 30.83
CA LEU A 78 14.90 12.31 30.98
C LEU A 78 14.91 11.66 32.37
N GLU A 79 14.37 12.32 33.39
CA GLU A 79 14.33 11.80 34.76
C GLU A 79 13.73 10.37 34.87
N PRO A 80 12.65 9.99 34.14
CA PRO A 80 12.12 8.63 34.19
C PRO A 80 13.07 7.55 33.65
N HIS A 81 14.00 7.93 32.78
CA HIS A 81 14.94 7.03 32.10
C HIS A 81 16.33 6.99 32.75
N ARG A 82 16.49 7.71 33.86
CA ARG A 82 17.77 7.83 34.55
C ARG A 82 18.15 6.51 35.22
N PRO A 83 19.34 5.93 34.93
CA PRO A 83 19.83 4.79 35.68
C PRO A 83 20.09 5.17 37.14
N ARG A 84 19.76 4.27 38.09
CA ARG A 84 19.87 4.53 39.54
C ARG A 84 21.26 4.97 40.01
N LEU A 85 22.31 4.59 39.27
CA LEU A 85 23.71 4.88 39.59
C LEU A 85 24.24 6.19 38.97
N VAL A 86 23.47 6.84 38.09
CA VAL A 86 23.86 8.13 37.50
C VAL A 86 23.40 9.24 38.44
N PRO A 87 24.24 10.23 38.82
CA PRO A 87 23.83 11.38 39.64
C PRO A 87 22.72 12.20 38.99
N LYS A 88 21.94 12.96 39.79
CA LYS A 88 20.87 13.80 39.22
C LYS A 88 21.54 14.91 38.39
N PRO A 89 21.29 14.98 37.08
CA PRO A 89 21.86 16.05 36.27
C PRO A 89 21.26 17.39 36.74
N ILE A 90 22.13 18.36 37.00
CA ILE A 90 21.75 19.74 37.33
C ILE A 90 21.87 20.57 36.05
N ASN A 91 20.90 21.46 35.79
CA ASN A 91 20.92 22.32 34.62
C ASN A 91 22.13 23.28 34.69
N PRO A 92 23.10 23.18 33.76
CA PRO A 92 24.29 24.04 33.78
C PRO A 92 24.05 25.38 33.07
N LEU A 93 22.94 25.54 32.35
CA LEU A 93 22.67 26.69 31.48
C LEU A 93 22.47 28.03 32.22
N PRO A 94 21.87 28.08 33.43
CA PRO A 94 21.75 29.34 34.17
C PRO A 94 23.11 30.01 34.47
N GLY A 95 24.18 29.23 34.63
CA GLY A 95 25.54 29.74 34.84
C GLY A 95 26.30 30.12 33.56
N LEU A 96 25.70 29.91 32.39
CA LEU A 96 26.34 30.09 31.08
C LEU A 96 25.62 31.12 30.21
N VAL A 97 24.78 31.98 30.80
CA VAL A 97 24.03 33.02 30.07
C VAL A 97 24.99 33.91 29.27
N GLY A 98 24.68 34.14 27.99
CA GLY A 98 25.52 34.93 27.08
C GLY A 98 26.62 34.15 26.34
N GLN A 99 26.82 32.86 26.64
CA GLN A 99 27.75 32.01 25.89
C GLN A 99 27.21 31.66 24.49
N PRO A 100 28.08 31.32 23.52
CA PRO A 100 27.65 30.90 22.20
C PRO A 100 26.82 29.60 22.27
N PRO A 101 25.85 29.41 21.35
CA PRO A 101 24.89 28.31 21.39
C PRO A 101 25.54 26.92 21.36
N GLY A 102 26.70 26.79 20.71
CA GLY A 102 27.48 25.53 20.71
C GLY A 102 27.95 25.12 22.11
N ARG A 103 28.44 26.07 22.92
CA ARG A 103 28.87 25.80 24.30
C ARG A 103 27.69 25.46 25.22
N LEU A 104 26.55 26.12 25.03
CA LEU A 104 25.32 25.81 25.76
C LEU A 104 24.86 24.37 25.46
N MET A 105 24.91 23.96 24.19
CA MET A 105 24.58 22.59 23.77
C MET A 105 25.51 21.56 24.40
N GLU A 106 26.83 21.78 24.34
CA GLU A 106 27.80 20.87 24.91
C GLU A 106 27.67 20.73 26.43
N ALA A 107 27.42 21.85 27.12
CA ALA A 107 27.18 21.84 28.56
C ALA A 107 25.93 21.03 28.92
N LEU A 108 24.84 21.16 28.16
CA LEU A 108 23.61 20.41 28.37
C LEU A 108 23.76 18.91 28.03
N LEU A 109 24.48 18.57 26.96
CA LEU A 109 24.65 17.18 26.51
C LEU A 109 25.56 16.35 27.42
N ARG A 110 26.57 16.96 28.05
CA ARG A 110 27.51 16.24 28.93
C ARG A 110 26.83 15.45 30.06
N PRO A 111 25.92 16.01 30.86
CA PRO A 111 25.28 15.28 31.97
C PRO A 111 24.23 14.26 31.51
N ILE A 112 23.64 14.43 30.32
CA ILE A 112 22.57 13.56 29.81
C ILE A 112 23.06 12.51 28.80
N GLY A 113 24.32 12.64 28.34
CA GLY A 113 24.89 11.81 27.27
C GLY A 113 24.79 10.32 27.55
N GLN A 114 25.05 9.91 28.80
CA GLN A 114 24.97 8.51 29.21
C GLN A 114 23.53 7.97 29.16
N ILE A 115 22.52 8.76 29.54
CA ILE A 115 21.11 8.36 29.46
C ILE A 115 20.72 8.17 27.98
N ILE A 116 21.20 9.05 27.11
CA ILE A 116 20.96 8.97 25.66
C ILE A 116 21.60 7.70 25.08
N THR A 117 22.87 7.43 25.39
CA THR A 117 23.61 6.30 24.79
C THR A 117 23.24 4.94 25.38
N ASP A 118 22.96 4.87 26.67
CA ASP A 118 22.84 3.58 27.37
C ASP A 118 21.37 3.15 27.52
N VAL A 119 20.42 4.08 27.40
CA VAL A 119 18.98 3.79 27.60
C VAL A 119 18.17 4.14 26.36
N LEU A 120 18.20 5.40 25.91
CA LEU A 120 17.30 5.85 24.85
C LEU A 120 17.65 5.25 23.47
N LEU A 121 18.90 5.37 23.02
CA LEU A 121 19.31 4.85 21.71
C LEU A 121 19.15 3.32 21.58
N PRO A 122 19.47 2.50 22.60
CA PRO A 122 19.15 1.07 22.58
C PRO A 122 17.65 0.79 22.51
N GLY A 123 16.82 1.52 23.28
CA GLY A 123 15.37 1.37 23.26
C GLY A 123 14.77 1.69 21.88
N VAL A 124 15.19 2.80 21.27
CA VAL A 124 14.77 3.18 19.91
C VAL A 124 15.22 2.16 18.87
N ARG A 125 16.47 1.67 18.98
CA ARG A 125 16.99 0.60 18.10
C ARG A 125 16.08 -0.62 18.15
N ASP A 126 15.78 -1.11 19.35
CA ASP A 126 14.97 -2.31 19.53
C ASP A 126 13.54 -2.08 19.03
N HIS A 127 12.97 -0.90 19.28
CA HIS A 127 11.66 -0.52 18.77
C HIS A 127 11.60 -0.49 17.23
N LEU A 128 12.59 0.13 16.58
CA LEU A 128 12.67 0.20 15.12
C LEU A 128 12.88 -1.19 14.50
N ILE A 129 13.72 -2.04 15.10
CA ILE A 129 13.91 -3.42 14.64
C ILE A 129 12.61 -4.22 14.80
N ASP A 130 11.95 -4.14 15.96
CA ASP A 130 10.67 -4.86 16.17
C ASP A 130 9.61 -4.39 15.16
N ARG A 131 9.53 -3.09 14.89
CA ARG A 131 8.53 -2.56 13.96
C ARG A 131 8.82 -2.91 12.49
N LEU A 132 10.07 -2.76 12.06
CA LEU A 132 10.45 -2.83 10.64
C LEU A 132 10.84 -4.23 10.18
N VAL A 133 11.39 -5.05 11.09
CA VAL A 133 11.86 -6.41 10.81
C VAL A 133 10.80 -7.41 11.25
N THR A 134 10.44 -7.41 12.55
CA THR A 134 9.50 -8.42 13.06
C THR A 134 8.03 -8.09 12.76
N GLY A 135 7.74 -6.84 12.39
CA GLY A 135 6.40 -6.38 12.05
C GLY A 135 5.49 -6.25 13.28
N ARG A 136 6.06 -6.13 14.48
CA ARG A 136 5.32 -5.87 15.71
C ARG A 136 4.91 -4.41 15.77
N THR A 137 3.61 -4.16 15.79
CA THR A 137 3.03 -2.82 15.92
C THR A 137 1.91 -2.83 16.95
N ASP A 138 1.98 -1.96 17.94
CA ASP A 138 0.80 -1.63 18.74
C ASP A 138 -0.12 -0.73 17.89
N HIS A 139 -1.43 -0.99 17.94
CA HIS A 139 -2.43 -0.24 17.17
C HIS A 139 -2.76 1.13 17.81
N GLU A 140 -1.84 1.69 18.60
CA GLU A 140 -2.03 3.01 19.19
C GLU A 140 -1.81 4.09 18.13
N ALA A 141 -2.87 4.85 17.83
CA ALA A 141 -2.87 5.96 16.86
C ALA A 141 -1.86 7.09 17.21
N SER A 142 -1.30 7.09 18.41
CA SER A 142 -0.33 8.10 18.90
C SER A 142 1.15 7.69 18.75
N LEU A 143 1.45 6.59 18.05
CA LEU A 143 2.84 6.15 17.90
C LEU A 143 3.63 7.08 16.96
N PRO A 144 4.86 7.48 17.33
CA PRO A 144 5.79 8.15 16.42
C PRO A 144 5.95 7.41 15.09
N GLY A 145 6.08 8.12 13.96
CA GLY A 145 6.42 7.52 12.69
C GLY A 145 7.79 6.84 12.73
N ALA A 146 7.98 5.73 12.00
CA ALA A 146 9.29 5.05 11.94
C ALA A 146 10.38 5.95 11.33
N VAL A 147 10.00 6.78 10.35
CA VAL A 147 10.88 7.77 9.71
C VAL A 147 11.27 8.87 10.71
N ASP A 148 10.29 9.42 11.45
CA ASP A 148 10.55 10.45 12.48
C ASP A 148 11.51 9.95 13.57
N LEU A 149 11.35 8.68 13.98
CA LEU A 149 12.25 8.06 14.95
C LEU A 149 13.66 7.87 14.41
N ALA A 150 13.80 7.47 13.14
CA ALA A 150 15.07 7.36 12.47
C ALA A 150 15.80 8.72 12.34
N GLU A 151 15.07 9.77 11.97
CA GLU A 151 15.59 11.15 11.95
C GLU A 151 16.00 11.62 13.34
N ALA A 152 15.18 11.35 14.37
CA ALA A 152 15.49 11.69 15.75
C ALA A 152 16.76 10.97 16.23
N MET A 153 16.89 9.68 15.94
CA MET A 153 18.06 8.88 16.29
C MET A 153 19.33 9.43 15.62
N ARG A 154 19.28 9.75 14.32
CA ARG A 154 20.39 10.38 13.60
C ARG A 154 20.75 11.76 14.13
N THR A 155 19.74 12.57 14.45
CA THR A 155 19.93 13.90 15.03
C THR A 155 20.66 13.80 16.36
N LEU A 156 20.24 12.90 17.26
CA LEU A 156 20.87 12.71 18.56
C LEU A 156 22.31 12.22 18.43
N VAL A 157 22.58 11.24 17.55
CA VAL A 157 23.96 10.76 17.34
C VAL A 157 24.86 11.83 16.73
N SER A 158 24.34 12.67 15.83
CA SER A 158 25.06 13.84 15.33
C SER A 158 25.40 14.82 16.45
N ARG A 159 24.43 15.14 17.33
CA ARG A 159 24.63 16.02 18.49
C ARG A 159 25.63 15.46 19.50
N MET A 160 25.65 14.14 19.68
CA MET A 160 26.61 13.41 20.52
C MET A 160 27.98 13.20 19.84
N ARG A 161 28.27 13.88 18.73
CA ARG A 161 29.52 13.75 17.96
C ARG A 161 29.85 12.30 17.59
N GLY A 162 28.84 11.50 17.28
CA GLY A 162 28.96 10.09 16.93
C GLY A 162 28.78 9.11 18.10
N GLY A 163 28.58 9.59 19.33
CA GLY A 163 28.21 8.74 20.46
C GLY A 163 26.92 7.96 20.16
N GLY A 164 27.00 6.62 20.19
CA GLY A 164 25.88 5.73 19.88
C GLY A 164 25.71 5.36 18.40
N LYS A 165 26.69 5.66 17.52
CA LYS A 165 26.66 5.27 16.08
C LYS A 165 26.44 3.76 15.87
N GLY A 166 26.92 2.91 16.78
CA GLY A 166 26.70 1.46 16.72
C GLY A 166 25.22 1.07 16.76
N HIS A 167 24.36 1.85 17.42
CA HIS A 167 22.92 1.60 17.42
C HIS A 167 22.28 1.89 16.06
N LEU A 168 22.69 2.95 15.37
CA LEU A 168 22.22 3.22 14.00
C LEU A 168 22.65 2.10 13.06
N GLN A 169 23.92 1.70 13.13
CA GLN A 169 24.47 0.62 12.31
C GLN A 169 23.74 -0.70 12.55
N ALA A 170 23.35 -0.99 13.80
CA ALA A 170 22.56 -2.18 14.12
C ALA A 170 21.17 -2.15 13.46
N VAL A 171 20.48 -1.00 13.45
CA VAL A 171 19.19 -0.88 12.75
C VAL A 171 19.38 -1.04 11.23
N ILE A 172 20.39 -0.38 10.67
CA ILE A 172 20.71 -0.46 9.23
C ILE A 172 20.98 -1.91 8.82
N ALA A 173 21.86 -2.61 9.54
CA ALA A 173 22.22 -4.00 9.25
C ALA A 173 21.03 -4.96 9.41
N ALA A 174 20.18 -4.73 10.41
CA ALA A 174 18.97 -5.53 10.60
C ALA A 174 17.97 -5.36 9.45
N ILE A 175 17.76 -4.12 8.97
CA ILE A 175 16.89 -3.84 7.82
C ILE A 175 17.46 -4.48 6.55
N GLU A 176 18.76 -4.35 6.31
CA GLU A 176 19.44 -4.90 5.13
C GLU A 176 19.34 -6.44 5.09
N ALA A 177 19.66 -7.10 6.20
CA ALA A 177 19.60 -8.55 6.31
C ALA A 177 18.17 -9.08 6.14
N ASP A 178 17.18 -8.42 6.75
CA ASP A 178 15.78 -8.83 6.61
C ASP A 178 15.23 -8.55 5.21
N ALA A 179 15.63 -7.46 4.57
CA ALA A 179 15.27 -7.16 3.19
C ALA A 179 15.77 -8.26 2.24
N ARG A 180 17.05 -8.66 2.33
CA ARG A 180 17.58 -9.78 1.54
C ARG A 180 16.81 -11.07 1.81
N THR A 181 16.61 -11.42 3.08
CA THR A 181 15.91 -12.64 3.49
C THR A 181 14.46 -12.66 2.99
N THR A 182 13.75 -11.54 3.09
CA THR A 182 12.36 -11.41 2.65
C THR A 182 12.25 -11.51 1.13
N ALA A 183 13.11 -10.81 0.39
CA ALA A 183 13.13 -10.88 -1.08
C ALA A 183 13.46 -12.29 -1.56
N ASP A 184 14.47 -12.95 -0.99
CA ASP A 184 14.83 -14.32 -1.37
C ASP A 184 13.73 -15.32 -1.06
N ARG A 185 13.08 -15.20 0.10
CA ARG A 185 11.97 -16.09 0.48
C ARG A 185 10.80 -15.95 -0.49
N LEU A 186 10.38 -14.71 -0.78
CA LEU A 186 9.19 -14.46 -1.61
C LEU A 186 9.44 -14.78 -3.09
N THR A 187 10.64 -14.50 -3.61
CA THR A 187 10.99 -14.77 -5.01
C THR A 187 11.22 -16.26 -5.30
N LYS A 188 11.43 -17.09 -4.27
CA LYS A 188 11.54 -18.55 -4.39
C LYS A 188 10.21 -19.29 -4.19
N ASP A 189 9.12 -18.59 -3.88
CA ASP A 189 7.83 -19.22 -3.62
C ASP A 189 7.20 -19.72 -4.93
N THR A 190 7.15 -21.04 -5.12
CA THR A 190 6.62 -21.67 -6.34
C THR A 190 5.15 -22.07 -6.21
N ARG A 191 4.45 -21.67 -5.14
CA ARG A 191 3.03 -21.99 -4.96
C ARG A 191 2.17 -21.36 -6.06
N PRO A 192 0.97 -21.90 -6.36
CA PRO A 192 0.04 -21.30 -7.30
C PRO A 192 -0.33 -19.86 -6.91
N VAL A 193 -0.70 -19.04 -7.89
CA VAL A 193 -1.13 -17.65 -7.62
C VAL A 193 -2.51 -17.67 -6.98
N ASP A 194 -2.62 -17.10 -5.78
CA ASP A 194 -3.87 -16.90 -5.07
C ASP A 194 -3.95 -15.50 -4.44
N VAL A 195 -5.13 -15.18 -3.91
CA VAL A 195 -5.42 -13.90 -3.24
C VAL A 195 -4.43 -13.62 -2.10
N GLY A 196 -4.10 -14.65 -1.31
CA GLY A 196 -3.20 -14.53 -0.16
C GLY A 196 -1.76 -14.23 -0.55
N GLY A 197 -1.26 -14.87 -1.61
CA GLY A 197 0.08 -14.65 -2.14
C GLY A 197 0.25 -13.26 -2.73
N ILE A 198 -0.75 -12.75 -3.45
CA ILE A 198 -0.71 -11.39 -4.02
C ILE A 198 -0.72 -10.34 -2.90
N ASP A 199 -1.58 -10.49 -1.91
CA ASP A 199 -1.63 -9.58 -0.75
C ASP A 199 -0.33 -9.63 0.07
N GLN A 200 0.28 -10.80 0.22
CA GLN A 200 1.59 -10.93 0.85
C GLN A 200 2.69 -10.16 0.10
N LEU A 201 2.68 -10.21 -1.24
CA LEU A 201 3.62 -9.45 -2.07
C LEU A 201 3.38 -7.94 -1.96
N ALA A 202 2.12 -7.49 -1.95
CA ALA A 202 1.77 -6.07 -1.85
C ALA A 202 2.22 -5.50 -0.50
N ARG A 203 1.91 -6.21 0.60
CA ARG A 203 2.37 -5.86 1.95
C ARG A 203 3.89 -5.86 2.06
N ALA A 204 4.57 -6.78 1.38
CA ALA A 204 6.02 -6.80 1.36
C ALA A 204 6.59 -5.57 0.65
N LEU A 205 6.11 -5.21 -0.55
CA LEU A 205 6.58 -4.01 -1.27
C LEU A 205 6.36 -2.73 -0.46
N LEU A 206 5.21 -2.56 0.20
CA LEU A 206 4.98 -1.42 1.10
C LEU A 206 5.98 -1.38 2.27
N ARG A 207 6.34 -2.54 2.83
CA ARG A 207 7.39 -2.60 3.86
C ARG A 207 8.76 -2.19 3.31
N PHE A 208 9.08 -2.57 2.07
CA PHE A 208 10.32 -2.12 1.42
C PHE A 208 10.35 -0.60 1.23
N GLU A 209 9.23 0.03 0.87
CA GLU A 209 9.12 1.49 0.77
C GLU A 209 9.40 2.15 2.13
N VAL A 210 8.81 1.66 3.22
CA VAL A 210 9.06 2.17 4.58
C VAL A 210 10.53 1.97 4.98
N ARG A 211 11.12 0.82 4.67
CA ARG A 211 12.54 0.53 4.94
C ARG A 211 13.46 1.47 4.18
N ARG A 212 13.15 1.76 2.91
CA ARG A 212 13.87 2.75 2.08
C ARG A 212 13.87 4.12 2.75
N MET A 213 12.68 4.64 3.09
CA MET A 213 12.54 5.95 3.77
C MET A 213 13.30 6.01 5.10
N VAL A 214 13.24 4.94 5.90
CA VAL A 214 13.99 4.85 7.16
C VAL A 214 15.50 4.83 6.93
N LEU A 215 15.99 4.07 5.95
CA LEU A 215 17.42 4.04 5.62
C LEU A 215 17.91 5.38 5.08
N GLU A 216 17.10 6.10 4.30
CA GLU A 216 17.38 7.48 3.88
C GLU A 216 17.52 8.41 5.09
N ALA A 217 16.56 8.36 6.01
CA ALA A 217 16.59 9.13 7.25
C ALA A 217 17.84 8.81 8.09
N LEU A 218 18.21 7.53 8.22
CA LEU A 218 19.42 7.10 8.96
C LEU A 218 20.74 7.41 8.24
N GLY A 219 20.72 7.63 6.92
CA GLY A 219 21.93 7.78 6.09
C GLY A 219 22.59 6.44 5.76
N GLY A 220 21.78 5.44 5.37
CA GLY A 220 22.17 4.04 5.19
C GLY A 220 23.15 3.72 4.05
N GLY A 221 23.51 4.69 3.20
CA GLY A 221 24.58 4.53 2.20
C GLY A 221 24.40 3.28 1.31
N SER A 222 25.34 2.34 1.39
CA SER A 222 25.30 1.08 0.63
C SER A 222 24.09 0.19 0.97
N ALA A 223 23.68 0.14 2.23
CA ALA A 223 22.51 -0.65 2.65
C ALA A 223 21.21 -0.13 2.01
N LEU A 224 21.11 1.19 1.77
CA LEU A 224 19.99 1.77 1.03
C LEU A 224 19.97 1.24 -0.42
N GLN A 225 21.12 1.23 -1.09
CA GLN A 225 21.22 0.72 -2.46
C GLN A 225 20.85 -0.77 -2.54
N ASP A 226 21.28 -1.57 -1.56
CA ASP A 226 20.91 -2.98 -1.49
C ASP A 226 19.41 -3.19 -1.28
N VAL A 227 18.78 -2.41 -0.39
CA VAL A 227 17.32 -2.51 -0.18
C VAL A 227 16.56 -2.07 -1.43
N VAL A 228 17.02 -1.04 -2.13
CA VAL A 228 16.45 -0.61 -3.41
C VAL A 228 16.57 -1.71 -4.46
N TYR A 229 17.74 -2.34 -4.58
CA TYR A 229 17.94 -3.46 -5.49
C TYR A 229 16.99 -4.64 -5.19
N GLN A 230 16.87 -5.02 -3.91
CA GLN A 230 15.95 -6.09 -3.50
C GLN A 230 14.48 -5.72 -3.70
N ALA A 231 14.11 -4.45 -3.49
CA ALA A 231 12.76 -3.94 -3.77
C ALA A 231 12.42 -4.06 -5.26
N ARG A 232 13.34 -3.67 -6.16
CA ARG A 232 13.15 -3.81 -7.61
C ARG A 232 13.08 -5.26 -8.06
N ARG A 233 13.91 -6.14 -7.48
CA ARG A 233 13.83 -7.59 -7.73
C ARG A 233 12.46 -8.15 -7.29
N LEU A 234 11.96 -7.74 -6.14
CA LEU A 234 10.64 -8.13 -5.66
C LEU A 234 9.52 -7.55 -6.53
N ALA A 235 9.62 -6.29 -6.95
CA ALA A 235 8.63 -5.63 -7.81
C ALA A 235 8.52 -6.32 -9.18
N ARG A 236 9.65 -6.66 -9.82
CA ARG A 236 9.68 -7.47 -11.05
C ARG A 236 9.00 -8.83 -10.84
N TYR A 237 9.28 -9.49 -9.72
CA TYR A 237 8.64 -10.76 -9.39
C TYR A 237 7.13 -10.60 -9.20
N SER A 238 6.70 -9.57 -8.47
CA SER A 238 5.30 -9.21 -8.28
C SER A 238 4.57 -8.96 -9.59
N LEU A 239 5.18 -8.25 -10.54
CA LEU A 239 4.61 -8.05 -11.88
C LEU A 239 4.44 -9.38 -12.61
N ARG A 240 5.44 -10.26 -12.59
CA ARG A 240 5.31 -11.60 -13.21
C ARG A 240 4.17 -12.40 -12.61
N ARG A 241 4.03 -12.39 -11.28
CA ARG A 241 2.93 -13.07 -10.57
C ARG A 241 1.56 -12.47 -10.85
N ALA A 242 1.49 -11.14 -11.02
CA ALA A 242 0.27 -10.47 -11.46
C ALA A 242 -0.08 -10.84 -12.91
N THR A 243 0.91 -10.89 -13.81
CA THR A 243 0.74 -11.36 -15.19
C THR A 243 0.24 -12.81 -15.23
N GLU A 244 0.81 -13.71 -14.44
CA GLU A 244 0.35 -15.10 -14.32
C GLU A 244 -1.11 -15.18 -13.83
N ALA A 245 -1.52 -14.32 -12.89
CA ALA A 245 -2.92 -14.24 -12.43
C ALA A 245 -3.87 -13.83 -13.57
N ILE A 246 -3.46 -12.83 -14.36
CA ILE A 246 -4.22 -12.33 -15.50
C ILE A 246 -4.34 -13.43 -16.56
N GLU A 247 -3.24 -14.09 -16.90
CA GLU A 247 -3.24 -15.17 -17.90
C GLU A 247 -4.08 -16.36 -17.44
N GLY A 248 -4.06 -16.69 -16.14
CA GLY A 248 -4.95 -17.69 -15.55
C GLY A 248 -6.44 -17.34 -15.72
N PHE A 249 -6.82 -16.08 -15.51
CA PHE A 249 -8.18 -15.60 -15.76
C PHE A 249 -8.57 -15.70 -17.25
N VAL A 250 -7.65 -15.34 -18.16
CA VAL A 250 -7.92 -15.37 -19.60
C VAL A 250 -8.11 -16.82 -20.10
N ALA A 251 -7.36 -17.77 -19.54
CA ALA A 251 -7.37 -19.18 -19.96
C ALA A 251 -8.59 -19.98 -19.46
N ASP A 252 -9.05 -19.75 -18.22
CA ASP A 252 -10.15 -20.53 -17.61
C ASP A 252 -11.41 -19.69 -17.40
N ARG A 253 -12.46 -20.03 -18.17
CA ARG A 253 -13.72 -19.26 -18.26
C ARG A 253 -14.91 -19.92 -17.54
N GLY A 254 -14.67 -20.92 -16.69
CA GLY A 254 -15.74 -21.53 -15.90
C GLY A 254 -16.37 -20.55 -14.89
N LEU A 255 -17.69 -20.58 -14.67
CA LEU A 255 -18.37 -19.64 -13.76
C LEU A 255 -17.82 -19.63 -12.31
N LYS A 256 -17.45 -20.81 -11.79
CA LYS A 256 -16.82 -20.93 -10.45
C LYS A 256 -15.39 -20.42 -10.44
N THR A 257 -14.63 -20.71 -11.50
CA THR A 257 -13.23 -20.27 -11.65
C THR A 257 -13.16 -18.77 -11.88
N LEU A 258 -14.16 -18.18 -12.53
CA LEU A 258 -14.30 -16.74 -12.77
C LEU A 258 -14.46 -15.92 -11.48
N HIS A 259 -15.25 -16.40 -10.50
CA HIS A 259 -15.38 -15.69 -9.22
C HIS A 259 -14.08 -15.68 -8.41
N ALA A 260 -13.41 -16.83 -8.32
CA ALA A 260 -12.14 -16.93 -7.60
C ALA A 260 -11.03 -16.10 -8.28
N SER A 261 -10.97 -16.16 -9.61
CA SER A 261 -9.99 -15.41 -10.40
C SER A 261 -10.24 -13.90 -10.39
N LEU A 262 -11.49 -13.43 -10.29
CA LEU A 262 -11.79 -12.01 -10.10
C LEU A 262 -11.32 -11.45 -8.76
N ALA A 263 -11.42 -12.24 -7.68
CA ALA A 263 -10.90 -11.83 -6.39
C ALA A 263 -9.37 -11.70 -6.43
N THR A 264 -8.70 -12.64 -7.09
CA THR A 264 -7.25 -12.61 -7.33
C THR A 264 -6.85 -11.41 -8.20
N LEU A 265 -7.61 -11.15 -9.27
CA LEU A 265 -7.39 -10.02 -10.19
C LEU A 265 -7.52 -8.67 -9.46
N ALA A 266 -8.56 -8.51 -8.64
CA ALA A 266 -8.75 -7.28 -7.86
C ALA A 266 -7.59 -7.01 -6.87
N GLN A 267 -6.96 -8.05 -6.30
CA GLN A 267 -5.75 -7.87 -5.51
C GLN A 267 -4.53 -7.59 -6.38
N ALA A 268 -4.45 -8.20 -7.57
CA ALA A 268 -3.36 -7.98 -8.51
C ALA A 268 -3.25 -6.50 -8.90
N ASP A 269 -4.39 -5.84 -9.11
CA ASP A 269 -4.44 -4.39 -9.42
C ASP A 269 -3.73 -3.53 -8.36
N GLY A 270 -4.05 -3.76 -7.08
CA GLY A 270 -3.39 -3.04 -5.98
C GLY A 270 -1.90 -3.32 -5.91
N LEU A 271 -1.50 -4.58 -6.15
CA LEU A 271 -0.09 -4.98 -6.21
C LEU A 271 0.65 -4.28 -7.36
N ILE A 272 0.03 -4.18 -8.54
CA ILE A 272 0.62 -3.59 -9.74
C ILE A 272 0.96 -2.12 -9.50
N VAL A 273 0.03 -1.34 -8.94
CA VAL A 273 0.26 0.09 -8.64
C VAL A 273 1.47 0.27 -7.72
N ILE A 274 1.58 -0.55 -6.66
CA ILE A 274 2.69 -0.49 -5.72
C ILE A 274 4.01 -0.94 -6.38
N ALA A 275 3.98 -2.02 -7.16
CA ALA A 275 5.15 -2.54 -7.85
C ALA A 275 5.71 -1.52 -8.84
N LEU A 276 4.85 -0.86 -9.62
CA LEU A 276 5.29 0.16 -10.57
C LEU A 276 5.81 1.41 -9.91
N ARG A 277 5.20 1.88 -8.81
CA ARG A 277 5.75 2.99 -8.05
C ARG A 277 7.18 2.71 -7.55
N ASN A 278 7.44 1.47 -7.13
CA ASN A 278 8.78 1.06 -6.71
C ASN A 278 9.78 0.94 -7.89
N LEU A 279 9.30 0.76 -9.12
CA LEU A 279 10.13 0.79 -10.33
C LEU A 279 10.31 2.22 -10.88
N ASP A 280 9.31 3.10 -10.74
CA ASP A 280 9.29 4.48 -11.23
C ASP A 280 10.07 5.45 -10.35
N ASP A 281 9.97 5.31 -9.01
CA ASP A 281 10.73 6.13 -8.04
C ASP A 281 12.25 5.96 -8.18
N GLN A 282 12.73 5.00 -8.99
CA GLN A 282 14.14 4.61 -9.08
C GLN A 282 14.57 4.62 -10.56
N GLU A 283 15.20 5.72 -11.00
CA GLU A 283 15.75 5.85 -12.36
C GLU A 283 16.48 4.56 -12.80
N GLU A 284 16.31 4.17 -14.07
CA GLU A 284 17.00 3.03 -14.69
C GLU A 284 18.51 3.10 -14.36
N THR A 285 18.95 2.36 -13.33
CA THR A 285 20.39 2.22 -13.10
C THR A 285 20.98 1.56 -14.33
N LYS A 286 22.11 2.10 -14.78
CA LYS A 286 22.88 1.70 -15.97
C LYS A 286 23.36 0.24 -15.96
N GLU A 287 22.90 -0.62 -15.05
CA GLU A 287 23.47 -1.94 -14.81
C GLU A 287 23.35 -2.89 -16.01
N GLU A 288 22.41 -2.72 -16.95
CA GLU A 288 22.26 -3.66 -18.09
C GLU A 288 21.81 -3.01 -19.41
N SER A 289 21.98 -1.71 -19.60
CA SER A 289 21.61 -1.05 -20.86
C SER A 289 22.63 -1.38 -21.97
N GLY A 290 22.41 -2.48 -22.68
CA GLY A 290 23.09 -2.80 -23.94
C GLY A 290 22.10 -2.82 -25.12
N PRO A 291 22.55 -2.57 -26.37
CA PRO A 291 21.68 -2.61 -27.55
C PRO A 291 21.07 -3.99 -27.85
N PHE A 292 21.47 -5.03 -27.11
CA PHE A 292 21.05 -6.41 -27.30
C PHE A 292 20.25 -7.00 -26.13
N VAL A 293 20.14 -6.30 -24.99
CA VAL A 293 19.45 -6.79 -23.79
C VAL A 293 18.46 -5.74 -23.32
N GLU A 294 17.17 -6.08 -23.40
CA GLU A 294 16.12 -5.25 -22.83
C GLU A 294 16.25 -5.25 -21.29
N PRO A 295 16.25 -4.07 -20.63
CA PRO A 295 16.27 -4.00 -19.18
C PRO A 295 15.14 -4.84 -18.59
N ALA A 296 15.45 -5.65 -17.58
CA ALA A 296 14.49 -6.57 -16.98
C ALA A 296 13.21 -5.90 -16.45
N ASP A 297 13.30 -4.62 -16.05
CA ASP A 297 12.15 -3.81 -15.62
C ASP A 297 11.22 -3.49 -16.78
N ARG A 298 11.80 -3.10 -17.93
CA ARG A 298 11.06 -2.82 -19.17
C ARG A 298 10.41 -4.07 -19.72
N LYS A 299 11.12 -5.21 -19.69
CA LYS A 299 10.55 -6.51 -20.06
C LYS A 299 9.34 -6.87 -19.18
N ALA A 300 9.48 -6.76 -17.84
CA ALA A 300 8.39 -7.07 -16.93
C ALA A 300 7.16 -6.16 -17.14
N MET A 301 7.40 -4.87 -17.42
CA MET A 301 6.34 -3.92 -17.79
C MET A 301 5.66 -4.33 -19.11
N ASN A 302 6.43 -4.66 -20.15
CA ASN A 302 5.90 -5.02 -21.47
C ASN A 302 5.13 -6.35 -21.45
N ASP A 303 5.62 -7.35 -20.71
CA ASP A 303 4.92 -8.61 -20.48
C ASP A 303 3.57 -8.36 -19.79
N TRP A 304 3.56 -7.50 -18.77
CA TRP A 304 2.33 -7.10 -18.09
C TRP A 304 1.38 -6.32 -19.00
N LEU A 305 1.86 -5.35 -19.79
CA LEU A 305 1.03 -4.58 -20.73
C LEU A 305 0.39 -5.50 -21.78
N SER A 306 1.13 -6.49 -22.26
CA SER A 306 0.62 -7.50 -23.19
C SER A 306 -0.50 -8.33 -22.56
N ALA A 307 -0.34 -8.72 -21.30
CA ALA A 307 -1.38 -9.44 -20.55
C ALA A 307 -2.60 -8.55 -20.25
N ALA A 308 -2.39 -7.29 -19.88
CA ALA A 308 -3.46 -6.30 -19.67
C ALA A 308 -4.28 -6.07 -20.95
N TRP A 309 -3.64 -6.11 -22.12
CA TRP A 309 -4.34 -6.04 -23.40
C TRP A 309 -5.27 -7.24 -23.62
N ARG A 310 -4.77 -8.46 -23.42
CA ARG A 310 -5.56 -9.69 -23.54
C ARG A 310 -6.68 -9.75 -22.50
N LEU A 311 -6.43 -9.24 -21.30
CA LEU A 311 -7.45 -9.07 -20.27
C LEU A 311 -8.54 -8.12 -20.74
N SER A 312 -8.17 -6.95 -21.28
CA SER A 312 -9.14 -5.98 -21.79
C SER A 312 -10.03 -6.60 -22.86
N ASP A 313 -9.46 -7.39 -23.78
CA ASP A 313 -10.23 -8.10 -24.82
C ASP A 313 -11.22 -9.07 -24.22
N THR A 314 -10.77 -9.88 -23.27
CA THR A 314 -11.61 -10.85 -22.58
C THR A 314 -12.73 -10.17 -21.79
N LEU A 315 -12.42 -9.07 -21.09
CA LEU A 315 -13.41 -8.28 -20.35
C LEU A 315 -14.45 -7.67 -21.30
N PHE A 316 -14.02 -7.06 -22.40
CA PHE A 316 -14.93 -6.48 -23.40
C PHE A 316 -15.80 -7.54 -24.07
N ASP A 317 -15.29 -8.74 -24.33
CA ASP A 317 -16.08 -9.83 -24.88
C ASP A 317 -17.18 -10.30 -23.91
N LEU A 318 -16.85 -10.43 -22.62
CA LEU A 318 -17.81 -10.85 -21.60
C LEU A 318 -18.86 -9.76 -21.32
N ILE A 319 -18.41 -8.52 -21.17
CA ILE A 319 -19.29 -7.36 -20.95
C ILE A 319 -20.14 -7.12 -22.19
N GLY A 320 -19.58 -7.23 -23.39
CA GLY A 320 -20.30 -7.07 -24.66
C GLY A 320 -21.44 -8.06 -24.83
N LYS A 321 -21.21 -9.34 -24.50
CA LYS A 321 -22.27 -10.36 -24.50
C LYS A 321 -23.38 -10.04 -23.48
N ALA A 322 -23.03 -9.54 -22.30
CA ALA A 322 -24.01 -9.13 -21.30
C ALA A 322 -24.77 -7.85 -21.69
N ALA A 323 -24.08 -6.87 -22.28
CA ALA A 323 -24.65 -5.63 -22.81
C ALA A 323 -25.60 -5.87 -23.99
N ALA A 324 -25.36 -6.94 -24.78
CA ALA A 324 -26.23 -7.39 -25.85
C ALA A 324 -27.50 -8.13 -25.36
N GLY A 325 -27.73 -8.24 -24.05
CA GLY A 325 -28.90 -8.89 -23.46
C GLY A 325 -28.65 -10.29 -22.87
N GLY A 326 -27.40 -10.74 -22.78
CA GLY A 326 -27.05 -12.04 -22.19
C GLY A 326 -27.35 -12.16 -20.69
N GLU A 327 -27.46 -13.40 -20.21
CA GLU A 327 -27.84 -13.77 -18.83
C GLU A 327 -26.70 -13.67 -17.79
N LEU A 328 -25.65 -12.89 -18.06
CA LEU A 328 -24.59 -12.68 -17.06
C LEU A 328 -25.18 -12.12 -15.77
N ASP A 329 -24.68 -12.55 -14.60
CA ASP A 329 -25.10 -11.98 -13.32
C ASP A 329 -24.70 -10.48 -13.22
N ASP A 330 -25.54 -9.66 -12.57
CA ASP A 330 -25.34 -8.21 -12.51
C ASP A 330 -24.20 -7.81 -11.55
N LEU A 331 -23.96 -8.59 -10.48
CA LEU A 331 -22.80 -8.37 -9.61
C LEU A 331 -21.51 -8.69 -10.36
N LEU A 332 -21.53 -9.77 -11.14
CA LEU A 332 -20.42 -10.14 -11.99
C LEU A 332 -20.16 -9.07 -13.08
N PHE A 333 -21.20 -8.55 -13.72
CA PHE A 333 -21.09 -7.44 -14.67
C PHE A 333 -20.42 -6.20 -14.03
N ALA A 334 -20.87 -5.81 -12.83
CA ALA A 334 -20.27 -4.71 -12.08
C ALA A 334 -18.81 -4.97 -11.70
N ALA A 335 -18.46 -6.21 -11.34
CA ALA A 335 -17.09 -6.59 -11.05
C ALA A 335 -16.18 -6.47 -12.28
N LEU A 336 -16.63 -6.91 -13.46
CA LEU A 336 -15.87 -6.78 -14.71
C LEU A 336 -15.68 -5.31 -15.11
N LEU A 337 -16.70 -4.46 -14.93
CA LEU A 337 -16.56 -3.01 -15.15
C LEU A 337 -15.55 -2.37 -14.19
N ARG A 338 -15.50 -2.82 -12.93
CA ARG A 338 -14.48 -2.37 -11.97
C ARG A 338 -13.07 -2.70 -12.44
N GLN A 339 -12.88 -3.85 -13.08
CA GLN A 339 -11.59 -4.24 -13.65
C GLN A 339 -11.20 -3.33 -14.82
N LEU A 340 -12.13 -3.01 -15.74
CA LEU A 340 -11.88 -2.02 -16.80
C LEU A 340 -11.56 -0.64 -16.23
N ARG A 341 -12.27 -0.21 -15.19
CA ARG A 341 -12.00 1.04 -14.49
C ARG A 341 -10.58 1.06 -13.91
N SER A 342 -10.19 -0.01 -13.25
CA SER A 342 -8.88 -0.19 -12.63
C SER A 342 -7.76 -0.12 -13.68
N LEU A 343 -7.91 -0.85 -14.79
CA LEU A 343 -6.99 -0.78 -15.93
C LEU A 343 -6.89 0.62 -16.54
N HIS A 344 -8.01 1.35 -16.63
CA HIS A 344 -8.00 2.73 -17.12
C HIS A 344 -7.29 3.68 -16.15
N HIS A 345 -7.60 3.61 -14.84
CA HIS A 345 -6.93 4.43 -13.82
C HIS A 345 -5.43 4.17 -13.84
N PHE A 346 -5.04 2.90 -13.92
CA PHE A 346 -3.65 2.53 -14.12
C PHE A 346 -3.01 3.25 -15.32
N CYS A 347 -3.65 3.19 -16.50
CA CYS A 347 -3.09 3.81 -17.70
C CYS A 347 -3.10 5.34 -17.60
N ALA A 348 -4.02 5.93 -16.85
CA ALA A 348 -4.12 7.37 -16.66
C ALA A 348 -3.04 7.88 -15.70
N ASP A 349 -2.84 7.19 -14.58
CA ASP A 349 -2.01 7.64 -13.45
C ASP A 349 -0.53 7.27 -13.59
N LEU A 350 -0.16 6.39 -14.53
CA LEU A 350 1.24 6.02 -14.76
C LEU A 350 2.05 7.20 -15.34
N SER A 351 2.69 7.98 -14.47
CA SER A 351 3.53 9.13 -14.81
C SER A 351 5.02 8.78 -14.88
N HIS A 352 5.41 7.89 -15.79
CA HIS A 352 6.79 7.42 -15.92
C HIS A 352 7.56 8.18 -17.02
N ALA A 353 8.80 8.61 -16.77
CA ALA A 353 9.62 9.37 -17.73
C ALA A 353 9.93 8.59 -19.04
N GLY A 354 9.97 7.25 -18.95
CA GLY A 354 10.04 6.32 -20.08
C GLY A 354 8.75 5.54 -20.34
N ARG A 355 7.57 6.14 -20.09
CA ARG A 355 6.25 5.52 -20.27
C ARG A 355 6.15 4.88 -21.67
N PRO A 356 5.90 3.57 -21.77
CA PRO A 356 5.74 2.93 -23.08
C PRO A 356 4.53 3.48 -23.82
N ALA A 357 4.68 3.76 -25.12
CA ALA A 357 3.57 4.23 -25.96
C ALA A 357 2.37 3.24 -25.97
N ALA A 358 2.63 1.95 -25.71
CA ALA A 358 1.59 0.94 -25.55
C ALA A 358 0.58 1.26 -24.42
N VAL A 359 1.01 1.99 -23.38
CA VAL A 359 0.13 2.45 -22.28
C VAL A 359 -0.90 3.45 -22.81
N ASP A 360 -0.47 4.41 -23.62
CA ASP A 360 -1.36 5.43 -24.21
C ASP A 360 -2.35 4.80 -25.19
N THR A 361 -1.87 3.87 -26.02
CA THR A 361 -2.72 3.12 -26.94
C THR A 361 -3.74 2.27 -26.19
N LEU A 362 -3.35 1.61 -25.09
CA LEU A 362 -4.29 0.85 -24.26
C LEU A 362 -5.32 1.76 -23.59
N LYS A 363 -4.89 2.92 -23.06
CA LYS A 363 -5.79 3.93 -22.48
C LYS A 363 -6.86 4.36 -23.49
N GLN A 364 -6.43 4.76 -24.69
CA GLN A 364 -7.35 5.22 -25.73
C GLN A 364 -8.30 4.10 -26.16
N ARG A 365 -7.78 2.87 -26.35
CA ARG A 365 -8.59 1.69 -26.66
C ARG A 365 -9.67 1.44 -25.61
N LEU A 366 -9.32 1.52 -24.32
CA LEU A 366 -10.27 1.31 -23.23
C LEU A 366 -11.43 2.31 -23.31
N VAL A 367 -11.11 3.59 -23.55
CA VAL A 367 -12.11 4.65 -23.75
C VAL A 367 -13.00 4.37 -24.96
N ASP A 368 -12.41 4.15 -26.14
CA ASP A 368 -13.16 3.95 -27.39
C ASP A 368 -14.09 2.73 -27.32
N ARG A 369 -13.63 1.66 -26.67
CA ARG A 369 -14.41 0.41 -26.52
C ARG A 369 -15.51 0.57 -25.46
N CYS A 370 -15.28 1.32 -24.39
CA CYS A 370 -16.33 1.67 -23.43
C CYS A 370 -17.43 2.55 -24.06
N ASP A 371 -17.06 3.53 -24.89
CA ASP A 371 -18.01 4.33 -25.67
C ASP A 371 -18.86 3.45 -26.59
N ALA A 372 -18.23 2.50 -27.30
CA ALA A 372 -18.94 1.55 -28.17
C ALA A 372 -19.91 0.64 -27.39
N LEU A 373 -19.52 0.16 -26.20
CA LEU A 373 -20.39 -0.63 -25.32
C LEU A 373 -21.61 0.15 -24.84
N ALA A 374 -21.42 1.44 -24.50
CA ALA A 374 -22.51 2.31 -24.09
C ALA A 374 -23.53 2.50 -25.22
N ARG A 375 -23.06 2.75 -26.45
CA ARG A 375 -23.93 2.83 -27.63
C ARG A 375 -24.71 1.55 -27.88
N LEU A 376 -24.03 0.40 -27.87
CA LEU A 376 -24.65 -0.92 -28.04
C LEU A 376 -25.72 -1.17 -26.97
N THR A 377 -25.41 -0.89 -25.69
CA THR A 377 -26.36 -1.08 -24.58
C THR A 377 -27.59 -0.19 -24.75
N GLY A 378 -27.39 1.07 -25.14
CA GLY A 378 -28.47 2.00 -25.40
C GLY A 378 -29.35 1.58 -26.59
N GLU A 379 -28.75 1.08 -27.67
CA GLU A 379 -29.48 0.56 -28.84
C GLU A 379 -30.33 -0.66 -28.46
N ARG A 380 -29.74 -1.62 -27.73
CA ARG A 380 -30.44 -2.82 -27.25
C ARG A 380 -31.56 -2.51 -26.28
N LEU A 381 -31.37 -1.49 -25.44
CA LEU A 381 -32.43 -1.00 -24.55
C LEU A 381 -33.63 -0.48 -25.35
N VAL A 382 -33.38 0.31 -26.40
CA VAL A 382 -34.44 0.82 -27.28
C VAL A 382 -35.13 -0.34 -28.02
N GLU A 383 -34.38 -1.30 -28.56
CA GLU A 383 -34.95 -2.49 -29.20
C GLU A 383 -35.85 -3.30 -28.25
N ALA A 384 -35.42 -3.51 -27.00
CA ALA A 384 -36.19 -4.25 -26.00
C ALA A 384 -37.53 -3.57 -25.64
N LEU A 385 -37.56 -2.22 -25.64
CA LEU A 385 -38.78 -1.44 -25.41
C LEU A 385 -39.73 -1.46 -26.62
N LEU A 386 -39.19 -1.50 -27.83
CA LEU A 386 -39.97 -1.49 -29.07
C LEU A 386 -40.43 -2.89 -29.52
N ALA A 387 -39.90 -3.96 -28.92
CA ALA A 387 -40.27 -5.34 -29.22
C ALA A 387 -41.78 -5.59 -29.00
N LYS A 388 -42.35 -6.53 -29.76
CA LYS A 388 -43.75 -6.94 -29.66
C LYS A 388 -43.87 -8.47 -29.51
N PRO A 389 -44.24 -9.00 -28.32
CA PRO A 389 -44.49 -8.27 -27.07
C PRO A 389 -43.20 -7.67 -26.49
N ALA A 390 -43.32 -6.56 -25.76
CA ALA A 390 -42.19 -5.92 -25.11
C ALA A 390 -41.63 -6.82 -24.00
N ASP A 391 -40.31 -6.79 -23.79
CA ASP A 391 -39.64 -7.51 -22.69
C ASP A 391 -39.20 -6.52 -21.59
N PRO A 392 -40.08 -6.24 -20.60
CA PRO A 392 -39.77 -5.30 -19.54
C PRO A 392 -38.67 -5.80 -18.60
N ALA A 393 -38.45 -7.12 -18.50
CA ALA A 393 -37.41 -7.68 -17.64
C ALA A 393 -36.02 -7.43 -18.24
N LEU A 394 -35.88 -7.66 -19.54
CA LEU A 394 -34.67 -7.33 -20.28
C LEU A 394 -34.39 -5.82 -20.29
N ALA A 395 -35.42 -4.99 -20.52
CA ALA A 395 -35.28 -3.54 -20.50
C ALA A 395 -34.78 -3.01 -19.14
N ARG A 396 -35.35 -3.48 -18.01
CA ARG A 396 -34.87 -3.12 -16.66
C ARG A 396 -33.42 -3.53 -16.42
N ARG A 397 -33.04 -4.74 -16.85
CA ARG A 397 -31.66 -5.24 -16.72
C ARG A 397 -30.69 -4.39 -17.53
N LEU A 398 -31.02 -4.08 -18.78
CA LEU A 398 -30.21 -3.21 -19.65
C LEU A 398 -30.10 -1.78 -19.11
N MET A 399 -31.16 -1.24 -18.49
CA MET A 399 -31.10 0.05 -17.81
C MET A 399 -30.14 0.03 -16.61
N ALA A 400 -30.20 -0.99 -15.75
CA ALA A 400 -29.30 -1.12 -14.61
C ALA A 400 -27.83 -1.21 -15.07
N ARG A 401 -27.56 -1.99 -16.12
CA ARG A 401 -26.23 -2.09 -16.76
C ARG A 401 -25.79 -0.78 -17.40
N GLY A 402 -26.71 -0.09 -18.08
CA GLY A 402 -26.49 1.23 -18.66
C GLY A 402 -26.06 2.25 -17.60
N ARG A 403 -26.68 2.24 -16.41
CA ARG A 403 -26.27 3.12 -15.29
C ARG A 403 -24.83 2.84 -14.83
N LEU A 404 -24.44 1.57 -14.76
CA LEU A 404 -23.07 1.19 -14.40
C LEU A 404 -22.05 1.61 -15.48
N LEU A 405 -22.41 1.48 -16.76
CA LEU A 405 -21.58 1.95 -17.87
C LEU A 405 -21.47 3.48 -17.90
N ALA A 406 -22.55 4.21 -17.63
CA ALA A 406 -22.53 5.66 -17.50
C ALA A 406 -21.59 6.12 -16.38
N GLN A 407 -21.59 5.44 -15.22
CA GLN A 407 -20.64 5.73 -14.15
C GLN A 407 -19.19 5.48 -14.59
N LEU A 408 -18.93 4.39 -15.32
CA LEU A 408 -17.59 4.11 -15.84
C LEU A 408 -17.12 5.20 -16.82
N LEU A 409 -17.99 5.63 -17.74
CA LEU A 409 -17.71 6.69 -18.71
C LEU A 409 -17.48 8.05 -18.03
N TYR A 410 -18.23 8.35 -16.97
CA TYR A 410 -18.01 9.54 -16.15
C TYR A 410 -16.62 9.49 -15.49
N ASP A 411 -16.24 8.36 -14.90
CA ASP A 411 -14.91 8.16 -14.31
C ASP A 411 -13.78 8.25 -15.37
N MET A 412 -14.09 8.09 -16.65
CA MET A 412 -13.19 8.25 -17.80
C MET A 412 -13.23 9.64 -18.45
N ASN A 413 -13.98 10.59 -17.89
CA ASN A 413 -14.22 11.95 -18.43
C ASN A 413 -14.82 11.95 -19.85
N ARG A 414 -15.86 11.13 -20.08
CA ARG A 414 -16.58 11.03 -21.37
C ARG A 414 -17.98 11.63 -21.30
N ASP A 415 -18.05 12.92 -20.98
CA ASP A 415 -19.31 13.65 -20.69
C ASP A 415 -20.38 13.48 -21.79
N GLU A 416 -20.02 13.65 -23.07
CA GLU A 416 -20.96 13.50 -24.20
C GLU A 416 -21.59 12.10 -24.27
N ALA A 417 -20.79 11.05 -24.06
CA ALA A 417 -21.26 9.66 -24.08
C ALA A 417 -22.13 9.33 -22.86
N VAL A 418 -21.83 9.95 -21.71
CA VAL A 418 -22.65 9.85 -20.49
C VAL A 418 -24.02 10.48 -20.72
N GLU A 419 -24.07 11.68 -21.30
CA GLU A 419 -25.34 12.38 -21.60
C GLU A 419 -26.22 11.59 -22.56
N GLU A 420 -25.65 11.06 -23.64
CA GLU A 420 -26.37 10.26 -24.64
C GLU A 420 -26.99 9.00 -24.01
N LEU A 421 -26.22 8.26 -23.21
CA LEU A 421 -26.71 7.06 -22.54
C LEU A 421 -27.73 7.39 -21.44
N ALA A 422 -27.50 8.47 -20.68
CA ALA A 422 -28.42 8.92 -19.64
C ALA A 422 -29.80 9.27 -20.21
N LEU A 423 -29.85 9.97 -21.35
CA LEU A 423 -31.10 10.29 -22.03
C LEU A 423 -31.89 9.02 -22.37
N ARG A 424 -31.23 8.01 -22.95
CA ARG A 424 -31.86 6.72 -23.30
C ARG A 424 -32.38 5.99 -22.06
N ILE A 425 -31.65 6.05 -20.93
CA ILE A 425 -32.07 5.44 -19.66
C ILE A 425 -33.30 6.17 -19.08
N VAL A 426 -33.35 7.50 -19.14
CA VAL A 426 -34.50 8.29 -18.65
C VAL A 426 -35.76 7.96 -19.45
N VAL A 427 -35.68 7.97 -20.78
CA VAL A 427 -36.80 7.61 -21.67
C VAL A 427 -37.28 6.19 -21.40
N ALA A 428 -36.35 5.25 -21.18
CA ALA A 428 -36.70 3.87 -20.82
C ALA A 428 -37.41 3.76 -19.47
N ALA A 429 -36.97 4.53 -18.46
CA ALA A 429 -37.61 4.56 -17.14
C ALA A 429 -39.04 5.08 -17.20
N GLU A 430 -39.28 6.11 -18.01
CA GLU A 430 -40.62 6.66 -18.26
C GLU A 430 -41.52 5.63 -18.96
N ALA A 431 -41.01 4.97 -20.01
CA ALA A 431 -41.75 3.95 -20.76
C ALA A 431 -42.13 2.73 -19.90
N LEU A 432 -41.32 2.38 -18.90
CA LEU A 432 -41.57 1.28 -17.96
C LEU A 432 -42.40 1.70 -16.72
N GLY A 433 -42.71 2.99 -16.57
CA GLY A 433 -43.47 3.51 -15.43
C GLY A 433 -42.67 3.62 -14.12
N GLU A 434 -41.34 3.67 -14.19
CA GLU A 434 -40.43 3.74 -13.04
C GLU A 434 -40.03 5.17 -12.64
N GLY A 435 -40.56 6.19 -13.32
CA GLY A 435 -40.30 7.60 -13.01
C GLY A 435 -41.01 8.09 -11.74
N ARG A 436 -40.31 8.05 -10.59
CA ARG A 436 -40.56 8.90 -9.41
C ARG A 436 -39.27 9.36 -8.78
#